data_AF-A0AAU0M4Z3-F1
#
_entry.id   AF-A0AAU0M4Z3-F1
#
_cell.length_a   1.000
_cell.length_b   1.000
_cell.length_c   1.000
_cell.angle_alpha   90.00
_cell.angle_beta   90.00
_cell.angle_gamma   90.00
#
_symmetry.space_group_name_H-M   'P 1'
#
loop_
_entity.id
_entity.type
_entity.pdbx_description
1 polymer ?
#
loop_
_entity_poly.entity_id
_entity_poly.type
_entity_poly.pdbx_seq_one_letter_code
_entity_poly.pdbx_strand_id
1 'polypeptide(L)' 'MPTAEMMSFVQMLGEGAASHASRIALLERHRRRLSERRAAIDAADRALESKISHYRRLIAQGLDCHGLAAPAASPCRTQ' A
#
# COMPACT_ATOMS: atom_id res chain seq x y z
N MET A 1 7.68 6.66 12.92
CA MET A 1 7.22 6.21 14.25
C MET A 1 6.05 7.05 14.68
N PRO A 2 5.10 6.56 15.50
CA PRO A 2 4.16 7.41 16.22
C PRO A 2 4.92 8.49 17.02
N THR A 3 4.32 9.67 17.15
CA THR A 3 4.90 10.80 17.90
C THR A 3 5.23 10.44 19.35
N ALA A 4 4.43 9.62 20.01
CA ALA A 4 4.73 9.13 21.36
C ALA A 4 6.04 8.33 21.43
N GLU A 5 6.30 7.44 20.47
CA GLU A 5 7.56 6.66 20.41
C GLU A 5 8.77 7.56 20.10
N MET A 6 8.58 8.62 19.31
CA MET A 6 9.62 9.63 19.07
C MET A 6 9.98 10.40 20.34
N MET A 7 9.00 10.76 21.18
CA MET A 7 9.25 11.43 22.46
C MET A 7 10.04 10.51 23.41
N SER A 8 9.68 9.23 23.50
CA SER A 8 10.44 8.25 24.28
C SER A 8 11.87 8.08 23.75
N PHE A 9 12.06 8.13 22.42
CA PHE A 9 13.40 8.09 21.84
C PHE A 9 14.26 9.29 22.27
N VAL A 10 13.67 10.50 22.27
CA VAL A 10 14.38 11.72 22.72
C VAL A 10 14.76 11.64 24.20
N GLN A 11 13.88 11.11 25.06
CA GLN A 11 14.21 10.88 26.48
C GLN A 11 15.42 9.94 26.64
N MET A 12 15.44 8.84 25.87
CA MET A 12 16.55 7.89 25.87
C MET A 12 17.87 8.54 25.41
N LEU A 13 17.85 9.57 24.56
CA LEU A 13 19.10 10.28 24.18
C LEU A 13 19.77 10.95 25.39
N GLY A 14 18.98 11.45 26.35
CA GLY A 14 19.49 12.07 27.58
C GLY A 14 20.23 11.10 28.51
N GLU A 15 19.95 9.80 28.41
CA GLU A 15 20.60 8.73 29.18
C GLU A 15 21.96 8.30 28.58
N GLY A 16 22.33 8.86 27.42
CA GLY A 16 23.60 8.59 26.77
C GLY A 16 23.77 7.12 26.38
N ALA A 17 24.98 6.57 26.54
CA ALA A 17 25.32 5.23 26.05
C ALA A 17 24.51 4.10 26.70
N ALA A 18 24.00 4.29 27.92
CA ALA A 18 23.21 3.30 28.65
C ALA A 18 21.91 2.92 27.91
N SER A 19 21.36 3.81 27.09
CA SER A 19 20.11 3.59 26.36
C SER A 19 20.30 3.06 24.94
N HIS A 20 21.52 2.79 24.47
CA HIS A 20 21.78 2.36 23.09
C HIS A 20 20.98 1.11 22.70
N ALA A 21 20.97 0.09 23.57
CA ALA A 21 20.23 -1.14 23.32
C ALA A 21 18.72 -0.88 23.17
N SER A 22 18.15 -0.06 24.07
CA SER A 22 16.73 0.34 24.03
C SER A 22 16.38 1.14 22.78
N ARG A 23 17.27 2.04 22.35
CA ARG A 23 17.13 2.81 21.09
C ARG A 23 17.14 1.89 19.87
N ILE A 24 18.06 0.94 19.81
CA ILE A 24 18.12 -0.05 18.71
C ILE A 24 16.82 -0.87 18.67
N ALA A 25 16.38 -1.40 19.82
CA ALA A 25 15.16 -2.20 19.89
C ALA A 25 13.91 -1.43 19.42
N LEU A 26 13.81 -0.15 19.78
CA LEU A 26 12.73 0.73 19.30
C LEU A 26 12.77 0.90 17.77
N LEU A 27 13.95 1.20 17.22
CA LEU A 27 14.12 1.43 15.79
C LEU A 27 13.87 0.15 14.98
N GLU A 28 14.32 -1.00 15.44
CA GLU A 28 14.05 -2.29 14.81
C GLU A 28 12.57 -2.64 14.82
N ARG A 29 11.87 -2.40 15.93
CA ARG A 29 10.42 -2.56 16.01
C ARG A 29 9.73 -1.68 14.97
N HIS A 30 10.17 -0.44 14.82
CA HIS A 30 9.58 0.43 13.82
C HIS A 30 9.88 -0.02 12.39
N ARG A 31 11.11 -0.46 12.12
CA ARG A 31 11.50 -1.03 10.83
C ARG A 31 10.63 -2.23 10.45
N ARG A 32 10.34 -3.12 11.40
CA ARG A 32 9.41 -4.25 11.18
C ARG A 32 8.01 -3.77 10.79
N ARG A 33 7.43 -2.82 11.54
CA ARG A 33 6.12 -2.23 11.23
C ARG A 33 6.07 -1.57 9.84
N LEU A 34 7.14 -0.90 9.42
CA LEU A 34 7.22 -0.32 8.07
C LEU A 34 7.26 -1.41 6.99
N SER A 35 8.02 -2.48 7.22
CA SER A 35 8.09 -3.61 6.29
C SER A 35 6.75 -4.30 6.12
N GLU A 36 6.00 -4.51 7.21
CA GLU A 36 4.66 -5.10 7.17
C GLU A 36 3.68 -4.23 6.36
N ARG A 37 3.70 -2.92 6.58
CA ARG A 37 2.89 -1.96 5.81
C ARG A 37 3.24 -1.97 4.33
N ARG A 38 4.54 -2.03 4.01
CA ARG A 38 5.00 -2.11 2.62
C ARG A 38 4.48 -3.38 1.96
N ALA A 39 4.60 -4.52 2.63
CA ALA A 39 4.09 -5.79 2.11
C ALA A 39 2.57 -5.74 1.86
N ALA A 40 1.80 -5.12 2.75
CA ALA A 40 0.36 -4.93 2.57
C ALA A 40 0.02 -4.04 1.37
N ILE A 41 0.74 -2.93 1.19
CA ILE A 41 0.58 -2.04 0.03
C ILE A 41 0.92 -2.79 -1.26
N ASP A 42 2.04 -3.49 -1.31
CA ASP A 42 2.47 -4.24 -2.49
C ASP A 42 1.47 -5.37 -2.83
N ALA A 43 0.84 -5.98 -1.83
CA ALA A 43 -0.22 -6.97 -2.06
C ALA A 43 -1.50 -6.34 -2.64
N ALA A 44 -1.91 -5.19 -2.11
CA ALA A 44 -3.07 -4.45 -2.62
C ALA A 44 -2.83 -3.96 -4.06
N ASP A 45 -1.63 -3.46 -4.35
CA ASP A 45 -1.24 -3.00 -5.68
C ASP A 45 -1.32 -4.13 -6.72
N ARG A 46 -0.78 -5.32 -6.39
CA ARG A 46 -0.90 -6.51 -7.25
C ARG A 46 -2.37 -6.92 -7.50
N ALA A 47 -3.22 -6.81 -6.47
CA ALA A 47 -4.64 -7.12 -6.62
C ALA A 47 -5.35 -6.13 -7.56
N LEU A 48 -5.00 -4.84 -7.49
CA LEU A 48 -5.51 -3.82 -8.40
C LEU A 48 -5.04 -4.06 -9.84
N GLU A 49 -3.76 -4.35 -10.04
CA GLU A 49 -3.23 -4.63 -11.38
C GLU A 49 -3.91 -5.86 -12.02
N SER A 50 -4.17 -6.91 -11.23
CA SER A 50 -4.93 -8.08 -11.69
C SER A 50 -6.34 -7.70 -12.16
N LYS A 51 -7.06 -6.86 -11.40
CA LYS A 51 -8.38 -6.36 -11.79
C LYS A 51 -8.32 -5.48 -13.05
N ILE A 52 -7.38 -4.56 -13.12
CA ILE A 52 -7.17 -3.70 -14.28
C ILE A 52 -6.91 -4.55 -15.53
N SER A 53 -6.02 -5.53 -15.43
CA SER A 53 -5.70 -6.47 -16.51
C SER A 53 -6.91 -7.32 -16.92
N HIS A 54 -7.76 -7.71 -15.98
CA HIS A 54 -9.03 -8.36 -16.30
C HIS A 54 -9.96 -7.44 -17.12
N TYR A 55 -10.20 -6.20 -16.69
CA TYR A 55 -11.03 -5.26 -17.43
C TYR A 55 -10.46 -4.88 -18.79
N ARG A 56 -9.14 -4.71 -18.91
CA ARG A 56 -8.46 -4.51 -20.21
C ARG A 56 -8.76 -5.66 -21.18
N ARG A 57 -8.76 -6.91 -20.69
CA ARG A 57 -9.11 -8.07 -21.51
C ARG A 57 -10.59 -8.08 -21.93
N LEU A 58 -11.50 -7.77 -21.02
CA LEU A 58 -12.94 -7.67 -21.35
C LEU A 58 -13.17 -6.63 -22.45
N ILE A 59 -12.58 -5.43 -22.31
CA ILE A 59 -12.68 -4.36 -23.32
C ILE A 59 -12.11 -4.82 -24.67
N ALA A 60 -10.94 -5.44 -24.68
CA ALA A 60 -10.31 -5.93 -25.91
C ALA A 60 -11.15 -7.01 -26.62
N GLN A 61 -11.96 -7.76 -25.87
CA GLN A 61 -12.87 -8.78 -26.38
C GLN A 61 -14.27 -8.23 -26.71
N GLY A 62 -14.50 -6.93 -26.51
CA GLY A 62 -15.83 -6.32 -26.65
C GLY A 62 -16.84 -6.90 -25.67
N LEU A 63 -16.41 -7.30 -24.48
CA LEU A 63 -17.25 -7.90 -23.44
C LEU A 63 -17.54 -6.92 -22.31
N ASP A 64 -18.69 -7.08 -21.67
CA ASP A 64 -19.09 -6.37 -20.47
C ASP A 64 -18.55 -7.03 -19.18
N CYS A 65 -18.89 -6.48 -18.01
CA CYS A 65 -18.49 -7.00 -16.70
C CYS A 65 -19.00 -8.43 -16.40
N HIS A 66 -19.98 -8.92 -17.17
CA HIS A 66 -20.57 -10.24 -17.04
C HIS A 66 -20.06 -11.22 -18.12
N GLY A 67 -19.14 -10.78 -18.99
CA GLY A 67 -18.62 -11.60 -20.09
C GLY A 67 -19.59 -11.73 -21.27
N LEU A 68 -20.63 -10.90 -21.33
CA LEU A 68 -21.55 -10.81 -22.47
C LEU A 68 -21.01 -9.80 -23.48
N ALA A 69 -21.41 -9.91 -24.74
CA ALA A 69 -21.06 -8.92 -25.75
C ALA A 69 -21.55 -7.54 -25.28
N ALA A 70 -20.61 -6.61 -25.10
CA ALA A 70 -20.93 -5.25 -24.76
C ALA A 70 -21.67 -4.61 -25.95
N PRO A 71 -22.78 -3.88 -25.70
CA PRO A 71 -23.40 -3.12 -26.77
C PRO A 71 -22.37 -2.15 -27.35
N ALA A 72 -22.33 -2.03 -28.68
CA ALA A 72 -21.43 -1.09 -29.35
C ALA A 72 -21.54 0.27 -28.65
N ALA A 73 -20.42 0.75 -28.10
CA ALA A 73 -20.38 2.00 -27.38
C ALA A 73 -21.04 3.07 -28.26
N SER A 74 -22.22 3.56 -27.85
CA SER A 74 -22.81 4.74 -28.47
C SER A 74 -21.73 5.82 -28.46
N PRO A 75 -21.40 6.44 -29.62
CA PRO A 75 -20.38 7.47 -29.66
C PRO A 75 -20.78 8.53 -28.64
N CYS A 76 -19.82 8.91 -27.78
CA CYS A 76 -19.96 9.95 -26.78
C CYS A 76 -20.60 11.17 -27.47
N ARG A 77 -21.90 11.39 -27.23
CA ARG A 77 -22.62 12.53 -27.79
C ARG A 77 -22.16 13.73 -26.98
N THR A 78 -21.24 14.49 -27.54
CA THR A 78 -20.88 15.82 -27.06
C THR A 78 -22.16 16.66 -27.04
N GLN A 79 -22.69 16.92 -25.85
CA GLN A 79 -23.61 18.03 -25.61
C GLN A 79 -22.85 19.13 -24.90
#